data_AF-A0A0M2H406-F1
#
_entry.id   AF-A0A0M2H406-F1
#
_cell.length_a   1.000
_cell.length_b   1.000
_cell.length_c   1.000
_cell.angle_alpha   90.00
_cell.angle_beta   90.00
_cell.angle_gamma   90.00
#
_symmetry.space_group_name_H-M   'P 1'
#
loop_
_entity.id
_entity.type
_entity.pdbx_description
1 polymer ?
#
loop_
_entity_poly.entity_id
_entity_poly.type
_entity_poly.pdbx_seq_one_letter_code
_entity_poly.pdbx_strand_id
1 'polypeptide(L)' 'MSKQVGGAVVRNTVRRRLKAVCAQSLPGLGAGGDIVIRALPTAASASFDELRDEVSRCLARRAAA' A
#
# COMPACT_ATOMS: atom_id res chain seq x y z
N MET A 1 -9.74 -2.54 6.05
CA MET A 1 -8.56 -2.60 6.95
C MET A 1 -9.01 -3.08 8.32
N SER A 2 -8.26 -4.04 8.88
CA SER A 2 -8.57 -4.65 10.19
C SER A 2 -8.65 -3.60 11.30
N LYS A 3 -9.47 -3.86 12.33
CA LYS A 3 -9.48 -3.05 13.57
C LYS A 3 -8.11 -3.04 14.25
N GLN A 4 -7.29 -4.08 14.02
CA GLN A 4 -5.94 -4.20 14.57
C GLN A 4 -4.96 -3.14 14.05
N VAL A 5 -5.28 -2.43 12.96
CA VAL A 5 -4.46 -1.31 12.44
C VAL A 5 -4.71 -0.02 13.24
N GLY A 6 -5.80 0.06 14.00
CA GLY A 6 -6.12 1.21 14.86
C GLY A 6 -7.49 1.84 14.55
N GLY A 7 -7.70 3.03 15.13
CA GLY A 7 -8.95 3.79 15.00
C GLY A 7 -9.31 4.18 13.56
N ALA A 8 -10.51 4.70 13.35
CA ALA A 8 -10.99 5.07 12.02
C ALA A 8 -10.07 6.08 11.31
N VAL A 9 -9.58 7.08 12.04
CA VAL A 9 -8.68 8.11 11.50
C VAL A 9 -7.36 7.51 11.02
N VAL A 10 -6.70 6.70 11.86
CA VAL A 10 -5.46 6.01 11.50
C VAL A 10 -5.65 5.14 10.26
N ARG A 11 -6.71 4.31 10.23
CA ARG A 11 -7.02 3.45 9.07
C ARG A 11 -7.29 4.26 7.80
N ASN A 12 -7.98 5.39 7.90
CA ASN A 12 -8.25 6.26 6.75
C ASN A 12 -6.98 6.96 6.25
N THR A 13 -6.11 7.40 7.16
CA THR A 13 -4.80 7.97 6.81
C THR A 13 -3.96 6.95 6.06
N VAL A 14 -3.82 5.73 6.59
CA VAL A 14 -3.08 4.64 5.92
C VAL A 14 -3.70 4.32 4.56
N ARG A 15 -5.03 4.19 4.47
CA ARG A 15 -5.72 3.96 3.19
C ARG A 15 -5.45 5.06 2.18
N ARG A 16 -5.48 6.33 2.59
CA ARG A 16 -5.23 7.48 1.71
C ARG A 16 -3.79 7.50 1.22
N ARG A 17 -2.82 7.24 2.11
CA ARG A 17 -1.39 7.11 1.77
C ARG A 17 -1.15 6.00 0.76
N LEU A 18 -1.69 4.80 1.01
CA LEU A 18 -1.56 3.68 0.07
C LEU A 18 -2.16 3.98 -1.30
N LYS A 19 -3.34 4.63 -1.36
CA LYS A 19 -3.92 5.05 -2.64
C LYS A 19 -3.00 6.00 -3.43
N ALA A 20 -2.38 6.95 -2.75
CA ALA A 20 -1.45 7.89 -3.38
C ALA A 20 -0.22 7.17 -3.96
N VAL A 21 0.35 6.22 -3.22
CA VAL A 21 1.45 5.39 -3.70
C VAL A 21 1.04 4.55 -4.90
N CYS A 22 -0.10 3.85 -4.82
CA CYS A 22 -0.61 3.06 -5.95
C CYS A 22 -0.82 3.91 -7.20
N ALA A 23 -1.35 5.13 -7.07
CA ALA A 23 -1.54 6.05 -8.19
C ALA A 23 -0.22 6.40 -8.89
N GLN A 24 0.88 6.54 -8.14
CA GLN A 24 2.21 6.79 -8.69
C GLN A 24 2.80 5.55 -9.38
N SER A 25 2.49 4.36 -8.89
CA SER A 25 3.03 3.10 -9.42
C SER A 25 2.21 2.50 -10.58
N LEU A 26 0.95 2.88 -10.74
CA LEU A 26 0.04 2.38 -11.78
C LEU A 26 0.61 2.45 -13.21
N PRO A 27 1.30 3.53 -13.65
CA PRO A 27 1.85 3.60 -15.01
C PRO A 27 2.89 2.51 -15.34
N GLY A 28 3.54 1.93 -14.32
CA GLY A 28 4.52 0.86 -14.49
C GLY A 28 3.94 -0.56 -14.36
N LEU A 29 2.63 -0.69 -14.12
CA LEU A 29 1.96 -1.98 -13.98
C LEU A 29 1.31 -2.39 -15.31
N GLY A 30 1.53 -3.65 -15.71
CA GLY A 30 0.83 -4.24 -16.85
C GLY A 30 -0.67 -4.38 -16.59
N ALA A 31 -1.49 -4.25 -17.62
CA ALA A 31 -2.94 -4.46 -17.53
C ALA A 31 -3.27 -5.95 -17.31
N GLY A 32 -4.46 -6.23 -16.75
CA GLY A 32 -5.01 -7.58 -16.67
C GLY A 32 -4.85 -8.31 -15.33
N GLY A 33 -4.45 -7.62 -14.26
CA GLY A 33 -4.34 -8.19 -12.92
C GLY A 33 -4.95 -7.33 -11.82
N ASP A 34 -5.56 -7.98 -10.83
CA ASP A 34 -6.06 -7.35 -9.62
C ASP A 34 -5.08 -7.54 -8.46
N ILE A 35 -4.74 -6.44 -7.77
CA ILE A 35 -3.79 -6.44 -6.64
C ILE A 35 -4.51 -6.01 -5.37
N VAL A 36 -4.49 -6.88 -4.35
CA VAL A 36 -5.04 -6.60 -3.03
C VAL A 36 -3.91 -6.31 -2.04
N ILE A 37 -3.90 -5.12 -1.46
CA ILE A 37 -2.93 -4.71 -0.44
C ILE A 37 -3.54 -4.87 0.97
N ARG A 38 -2.93 -5.72 1.79
CA ARG A 38 -3.27 -5.87 3.21
C ARG A 38 -2.34 -5.04 4.09
N ALA A 39 -2.88 -3.98 4.70
CA ALA A 39 -2.18 -3.26 5.75
C ALA A 39 -2.10 -4.09 7.04
N LEU A 40 -0.88 -4.30 7.54
CA LEU A 40 -0.59 -4.90 8.85
C LEU A 40 -0.65 -3.83 9.96
N PRO A 41 -0.73 -4.23 11.25
CA PRO A 41 -0.74 -3.26 12.36
C PRO A 41 0.43 -2.27 12.34
N THR A 42 1.61 -2.69 11.89
CA THR A 42 2.80 -1.84 11.73
C THR A 42 2.62 -0.68 10.75
N ALA A 43 1.68 -0.77 9.82
CA ALA A 43 1.37 0.31 8.89
C ALA A 43 0.79 1.56 9.58
N ALA A 44 0.30 1.42 10.82
CA ALA A 44 -0.22 2.53 11.60
C ALA A 44 0.85 3.57 11.99
N SER A 45 2.06 3.10 12.28
CA SER A 45 3.20 3.93 12.70
C SER A 45 4.19 4.21 11.57
N ALA A 46 4.06 3.51 10.44
CA ALA A 46 4.94 3.72 9.29
C ALA A 46 4.80 5.13 8.71
N SER A 47 5.94 5.72 8.38
CA SER A 47 6.05 6.94 7.58
C SER A 47 5.52 6.72 6.17
N PHE A 48 5.27 7.82 5.45
CA PHE A 48 4.82 7.72 4.06
C PHE A 48 5.89 7.09 3.15
N ASP A 49 7.16 7.43 3.38
CA ASP A 49 8.28 6.90 2.60
C ASP A 49 8.44 5.40 2.80
N GLU A 50 8.35 4.90 4.04
CA GLU A 50 8.38 3.45 4.31
C GLU A 50 7.23 2.71 3.63
N LEU A 51 6.02 3.28 3.64
CA LEU A 51 4.87 2.69 2.94
C LEU A 51 5.08 2.67 1.42
N ARG A 52 5.65 3.75 0.85
CA ARG A 52 5.97 3.82 -0.58
C ARG A 52 6.98 2.76 -0.96
N ASP A 53 8.09 2.68 -0.23
CA ASP A 53 9.20 1.80 -0.55
C ASP A 53 8.78 0.33 -0.43
N GLU A 54 7.97 -0.02 0.58
CA GLU A 54 7.43 -1.38 0.73
C GLU A 54 6.47 -1.77 -0.40
N VAL A 55 5.57 -0.86 -0.80
CA VAL A 55 4.63 -1.10 -1.90
C VAL A 55 5.39 -1.26 -3.22
N SER A 56 6.31 -0.34 -3.54
CA SER A 56 7.13 -0.41 -4.76
C SER A 56 7.91 -1.73 -4.84
N ARG A 57 8.50 -2.17 -3.72
CA ARG A 57 9.21 -3.45 -3.62
C ARG A 57 8.28 -4.65 -3.84
N CYS A 58 7.06 -4.62 -3.32
CA CYS A 58 6.07 -5.67 -3.55
C CYS A 58 5.59 -5.72 -5.00
N LEU A 59 5.32 -4.57 -5.61
CA LEU A 59 4.88 -4.49 -7.00
C LEU A 59 5.97 -4.93 -7.97
N ALA A 60 7.23 -4.54 -7.75
CA ALA A 60 8.36 -4.98 -8.56
C ALA A 60 8.55 -6.50 -8.52
N ARG A 61 8.38 -7.13 -7.35
CA ARG A 61 8.41 -8.59 -7.22
C ARG A 61 7.32 -9.28 -8.04
N ARG A 62 6.14 -8.67 -8.20
CA ARG A 62 5.07 -9.23 -9.02
C ARG A 62 5.27 -8.99 -10.51
N ALA A 63 5.83 -7.85 -10.91
CA ALA A 63 6.16 -7.58 -12.31
C ALA A 63 7.22 -8.55 -12.86
N ALA A 64 8.05 -9.15 -12.00
CA ALA A 64 9.06 -10.13 -12.37
C ALA A 64 8.55 -11.59 -12.48
N ALA A 65 7.28 -11.87 -12.18
CA ALA A 65 6.70 -13.22 -12.11
C ALA A 65 5.40 -13.34 -12.89
#